data_AF-A0A3D3SVP9-F1
#
_entry.id   AF-A0A3D3SVP9-F1
#
_cell.length_a   1.000
_cell.length_b   1.000
_cell.length_c   1.000
_cell.angle_alpha   90.00
_cell.angle_beta   90.00
_cell.angle_gamma   90.00
#
_symmetry.space_group_name_H-M   'P 1'
#
loop_
_entity.id
_entity.type
_entity.pdbx_description
1 polymer ?
#
loop_
_entity_poly.entity_id
_entity_poly.type
_entity_poly.pdbx_seq_one_letter_code
_entity_poly.pdbx_strand_id
1 'polypeptide(L)' 'LAKTLRDNKVQALSAAGPDRILSANVGCIGHLQSGSHLTVQHWLEWLDEALHGGPA' A
#
# COMPACT_ATOMS: atom_id res chain seq x y z
N LEU A 1 12.43 16.71 -2.07
CA LEU A 1 12.77 15.40 -2.67
C LEU A 1 11.84 14.27 -2.21
N ALA A 2 11.59 14.09 -0.90
CA ALA A 2 10.75 12.99 -0.40
C ALA A 2 9.37 12.89 -1.08
N LYS A 3 8.65 14.01 -1.24
CA LYS A 3 7.36 14.04 -1.96
C LYS A 3 7.48 13.52 -3.40
N THR A 4 8.46 14.00 -4.17
CA THR A 4 8.69 13.56 -5.55
C THR A 4 8.99 12.06 -5.64
N LEU A 5 9.85 11.53 -4.77
CA LEU A 5 10.16 10.09 -4.76
C LEU A 5 8.95 9.24 -4.37
N ARG A 6 8.16 9.72 -3.41
CA ARG A 6 6.88 9.11 -3.03
C ARG A 6 5.92 9.08 -4.22
N ASP A 7 5.71 10.21 -4.88
CA ASP A 7 4.78 10.35 -5.99
C ASP A 7 5.18 9.42 -7.16
N ASN A 8 6.48 9.39 -7.50
CA ASN A 8 7.01 8.47 -8.51
C ASN A 8 6.78 7.00 -8.13
N LYS A 9 6.99 6.64 -6.86
CA LYS A 9 6.77 5.27 -6.39
C LYS A 9 5.30 4.88 -6.44
N VAL A 10 4.39 5.76 -6.01
CA VAL A 10 2.95 5.54 -6.10
C VAL A 10 2.53 5.37 -7.56
N GLN A 11 2.96 6.25 -8.45
CA GLN A 11 2.64 6.17 -9.88
C GLN A 11 3.13 4.85 -10.51
N ALA A 12 4.34 4.41 -10.17
CA ALA A 12 4.88 3.15 -10.66
C ALA A 12 4.11 1.93 -10.13
N LEU A 13 3.72 1.93 -8.85
CA LEU A 13 2.95 0.83 -8.24
C LEU A 13 1.53 0.75 -8.79
N SER A 14 0.90 1.90 -9.04
CA SER A 14 -0.47 1.97 -9.57
C SER A 14 -0.57 1.62 -11.05
N ALA A 15 0.53 1.57 -11.80
CA ALA A 15 0.54 1.35 -13.25
C ALA A 15 -0.06 0.01 -13.68
N ALA A 16 -0.03 -1.01 -12.80
CA ALA A 16 -0.62 -2.32 -13.06
C ALA A 16 -2.12 -2.41 -12.69
N GLY A 17 -2.72 -1.30 -12.22
CA GLY A 17 -4.10 -1.27 -11.74
C GLY A 17 -4.40 -2.21 -10.57
N PRO A 18 -3.57 -2.29 -9.51
CA PRO A 18 -3.86 -3.15 -8.37
C PRO A 18 -5.00 -2.59 -7.52
N ASP A 19 -5.72 -3.45 -6.80
CA ASP A 19 -6.76 -3.03 -5.85
C ASP A 19 -6.18 -2.35 -4.60
N ARG A 20 -4.94 -2.68 -4.24
CA ARG A 20 -4.24 -2.22 -3.02
C ARG A 20 -2.73 -2.37 -3.13
N ILE A 21 -2.00 -1.60 -2.33
CA ILE A 21 -0.54 -1.64 -2.23
C ILE A 21 -0.16 -2.33 -0.91
N LEU A 22 0.69 -3.36 -0.97
CA LEU A 22 1.19 -4.04 0.22
C LEU A 22 2.62 -3.61 0.55
N SER A 23 2.92 -3.42 1.83
CA SER A 23 4.26 -3.07 2.31
C SER A 23 4.61 -3.83 3.59
N ALA A 24 5.90 -4.14 3.76
CA ALA A 24 6.45 -4.68 5.01
C ALA A 24 7.11 -3.61 5.90
N ASN A 25 7.09 -2.35 5.46
CA ASN A 25 7.69 -1.22 6.17
C ASN A 25 6.60 -0.24 6.61
N VAL A 26 6.38 -0.12 7.92
CA VAL A 26 5.35 0.74 8.53
C VAL A 26 5.52 2.22 8.17
N GLY A 27 6.76 2.69 8.06
CA GLY A 27 7.06 4.05 7.61
C GLY A 27 6.65 4.26 6.14
N CYS A 28 6.93 3.27 5.27
CA CYS A 28 6.47 3.31 3.89
C CYS A 28 4.94 3.22 3.78
N ILE A 29 4.25 2.50 4.68
CA ILE A 29 2.78 2.45 4.69
C ILE A 29 2.23 3.86 4.87
N GLY A 30 2.58 4.53 5.96
CA GLY A 30 2.11 5.89 6.22
C GLY A 30 2.56 6.88 5.14
N HIS A 31 3.82 6.76 4.69
CA HIS A 31 4.35 7.63 3.66
C HIS A 31 3.62 7.47 2.32
N LEU A 32 3.48 6.25 1.80
CA LEU A 32 2.81 6.01 0.52
C LEU A 32 1.30 6.32 0.61
N GLN A 33 0.64 5.96 1.71
CA GLN A 33 -0.78 6.26 1.92
C GLN A 33 -1.07 7.76 1.83
N SER A 34 -0.15 8.62 2.30
CA SER A 34 -0.31 10.08 2.28
C SER A 34 -0.43 10.70 0.88
N GLY A 35 -0.21 9.95 -0.20
CA GLY A 35 -0.67 10.39 -1.52
C GLY A 35 -0.82 9.25 -2.51
N SER A 36 -1.45 8.18 -2.04
CA SER A 36 -2.05 7.13 -2.86
C SER A 36 -3.56 7.17 -2.62
N HIS A 37 -4.35 6.97 -3.68
CA HIS A 37 -5.79 6.73 -3.56
C HIS A 37 -6.10 5.25 -3.26
N LEU A 38 -5.15 4.35 -3.55
CA LEU A 38 -5.23 2.95 -3.19
C LEU A 38 -4.90 2.77 -1.71
N THR A 39 -5.58 1.84 -1.06
CA THR A 39 -5.26 1.38 0.29
C THR A 39 -3.83 0.86 0.33
N VAL A 40 -3.03 1.35 1.28
CA VAL A 40 -1.70 0.84 1.59
C VAL A 40 -1.77 0.12 2.94
N GLN A 41 -1.55 -1.20 2.97
CA GLN A 41 -1.66 -2.00 4.19
C GLN A 41 -0.46 -2.92 4.40
N HIS A 42 -0.32 -3.47 5.61
CA HIS A 42 0.75 -4.42 5.87
C HIS A 42 0.43 -5.76 5.21
N TRP A 43 1.44 -6.40 4.60
CA TRP A 43 1.22 -7.64 3.86
C TRP A 43 0.73 -8.80 4.74
N LEU A 44 1.14 -8.84 6.02
CA LEU A 44 0.62 -9.85 6.97
C LEU A 44 -0.87 -9.65 7.28
N GLU A 45 -1.34 -8.40 7.38
CA GLU A 45 -2.78 -8.14 7.62
C GLU A 45 -3.60 -8.59 6.41
N TRP A 46 -3.12 -8.30 5.20
CA TRP A 46 -3.74 -8.80 3.98
C TRP A 46 -3.75 -10.35 3.91
N LEU A 47 -2.65 -10.98 4.30
CA LEU A 47 -2.56 -12.44 4.31
C LEU A 47 -3.51 -13.04 5.35
N ASP A 48 -3.61 -12.43 6.53
CA ASP A 48 -4.52 -12.85 7.58
C ASP A 48 -6.00 -12.75 7.13
N GLU A 49 -6.39 -11.64 6.52
CA GLU A 49 -7.71 -11.45 5.88
C GLU A 49 -8.01 -12.56 4.85
N ALA A 50 -7.01 -12.91 4.04
CA ALA A 50 -7.14 -13.92 2.99
C ALA A 50 -7.24 -15.35 3.54
N LEU A 51 -6.57 -15.64 4.66
CA LEU A 51 -6.56 -16.96 5.27
C LEU A 51 -7.78 -17.22 6.17
N HIS A 52 -8.29 -16.19 6.84
CA HIS A 52 -9.31 -16.34 7.87
C HIS A 52 -10.68 -15.77 7.49
N GLY A 53 -10.82 -15.17 6.30
CA GLY A 53 -12.02 -14.45 5.89
C GLY A 53 -12.11 -13.14 6.64
N GLY A 54 -11.77 -12.04 5.94
CA GLY A 54 -11.56 -10.71 6.51
C GLY A 54 -12.63 -10.20 7.48
N PRO A 55 -12.37 -9.08 8.18
CA PRO A 55 -13.23 -8.58 9.24
C PRO A 55 -14.69 -8.48 8.77
N ALA A 56 -15.61 -8.96 9.61
CA ALA A 56 -17.06 -8.88 9.38
C ALA A 56 -17.52 -7.47 9.01
#